data_AF-A0A8B8MZZ3-F1
#
_entry.id   AF-A0A8B8MZZ3-F1
#
_cell.length_a   1.000
_cell.length_b   1.000
_cell.length_c   1.000
_cell.angle_alpha   90.00
_cell.angle_beta   90.00
_cell.angle_gamma   90.00
#
_symmetry.space_group_name_H-M   'P 1'
#
loop_
_entity.id
_entity.type
_entity.pdbx_description
1 polymer ?
#
loop_
_entity_poly.entity_id
_entity_poly.type
_entity_poly.pdbx_seq_one_letter_code
_entity_poly.pdbx_strand_id
1 'polypeptide(L)'
;MSNLGEDIETLILLRLPVKSLLRFKCVCKRWSSLISTPQFAKTHLESAAPSPRILFLTNPPQSVNCESLRDDDHAAHEGLPLTQLQSPIEAPDGCSAHIVGYCNGLVCLEYDDHRIVVLWNPATGESRNIPNASYRDHRATICGLGYDPSTDDYKLLRHCRVTDAYGFPEYNVFDVFALKTGSWRRVHDKHDDLKYCREREVCRCVVAATGGR
;
A
#
# COMPACT_ATOMS: atom_id res chain seq x y z
N MET A 1 -22.57 -27.69 10.84
CA MET A 1 -22.73 -28.38 9.54
C MET A 1 -22.45 -27.34 8.48
N SER A 2 -21.29 -27.39 7.83
CA SER A 2 -20.97 -26.50 6.72
C SER A 2 -21.92 -26.80 5.56
N ASN A 3 -22.54 -25.75 5.04
CA ASN A 3 -23.45 -25.85 3.91
C ASN A 3 -22.57 -25.88 2.64
N LEU A 4 -22.40 -27.08 2.07
CA LEU A 4 -21.48 -27.38 0.96
C LEU A 4 -21.59 -26.39 -0.23
N GLY A 5 -22.78 -25.84 -0.48
CA GLY A 5 -22.98 -24.81 -1.49
C GLY A 5 -22.28 -23.48 -1.19
N GLU A 6 -22.24 -23.07 0.08
CA GLU A 6 -21.56 -21.84 0.51
C GLU A 6 -20.05 -21.95 0.39
N ASP A 7 -19.52 -23.14 0.66
CA ASP A 7 -18.09 -23.43 0.55
C ASP A 7 -17.64 -23.40 -0.93
N ILE A 8 -18.43 -23.99 -1.84
CA ILE A 8 -18.14 -23.99 -3.27
C ILE A 8 -18.20 -22.56 -3.85
N GLU A 9 -19.22 -21.78 -3.50
CA GLU A 9 -19.32 -20.38 -3.93
C GLU A 9 -18.09 -19.58 -3.49
N THR A 10 -17.66 -19.75 -2.24
CA THR A 10 -16.48 -19.08 -1.70
C THR A 10 -15.23 -19.48 -2.48
N LEU A 11 -15.03 -20.77 -2.73
CA LEU A 11 -13.88 -21.27 -3.50
C LEU A 11 -13.85 -20.75 -4.94
N ILE A 12 -15.02 -20.61 -5.58
CA ILE A 12 -15.12 -20.02 -6.93
C ILE A 12 -14.72 -18.54 -6.89
N LEU A 13 -15.32 -17.77 -5.98
CA LEU A 13 -15.06 -16.34 -5.86
C LEU A 13 -13.60 -16.05 -5.50
N LEU A 14 -12.97 -16.86 -4.63
CA LEU A 14 -11.57 -16.70 -4.24
C LEU A 14 -10.58 -16.80 -5.42
N ARG A 15 -10.97 -17.41 -6.54
CA ARG A 15 -10.12 -17.55 -7.74
C ARG A 15 -10.28 -16.39 -8.72
N LEU A 16 -11.23 -15.50 -8.50
CA LEU A 16 -11.53 -14.42 -9.43
C LEU A 16 -10.61 -13.21 -9.22
N PRO A 17 -10.25 -12.48 -10.30
CA PRO A 17 -9.57 -11.20 -10.17
C PRO A 17 -10.39 -10.18 -9.36
N VAL A 18 -9.71 -9.28 -8.64
CA VAL A 18 -10.35 -8.24 -7.81
C VAL A 18 -11.41 -7.43 -8.58
N LYS A 19 -11.13 -7.02 -9.83
CA LYS A 19 -12.10 -6.28 -10.66
C LYS A 19 -13.39 -7.08 -10.93
N SER A 20 -13.28 -8.38 -11.14
CA SER A 20 -14.44 -9.26 -11.33
C SER A 20 -15.24 -9.37 -10.03
N LEU A 21 -14.55 -9.53 -8.90
CA LEU A 21 -15.18 -9.56 -7.57
C LEU A 21 -15.97 -8.29 -7.28
N LEU A 22 -15.41 -7.11 -7.57
CA LEU A 22 -16.10 -5.82 -7.37
C LEU A 22 -17.39 -5.73 -8.19
N ARG A 23 -17.37 -6.18 -9.45
CA ARG A 23 -18.59 -6.26 -10.28
C ARG A 23 -19.61 -7.25 -9.72
N PHE A 24 -19.13 -8.36 -9.16
CA PHE A 24 -19.98 -9.43 -8.62
C PHE A 24 -20.69 -9.03 -7.32
N LYS A 25 -20.23 -8.00 -6.62
CA LYS A 25 -20.96 -7.40 -5.49
C LYS A 25 -22.36 -6.89 -5.88
N CYS A 26 -22.58 -6.60 -7.17
CA CYS A 26 -23.87 -6.12 -7.68
C CYS A 26 -24.82 -7.26 -8.11
N VAL A 27 -24.35 -8.51 -8.17
CA VAL A 27 -25.15 -9.64 -8.68
C VAL A 27 -26.21 -10.07 -7.66
N CYS A 28 -25.82 -10.27 -6.40
CA CYS A 28 -26.75 -10.60 -5.32
C CYS A 28 -26.24 -10.15 -3.95
N LYS A 29 -27.17 -9.99 -2.98
CA LYS A 29 -26.83 -9.57 -1.60
C LYS A 29 -25.85 -10.51 -0.91
N ARG A 30 -25.98 -11.81 -1.19
CA ARG A 30 -25.15 -12.86 -0.61
C ARG A 30 -23.69 -12.71 -1.03
N TRP A 31 -23.41 -12.58 -2.33
CA TRP A 31 -22.06 -12.33 -2.83
C TRP A 31 -21.53 -10.98 -2.39
N SER A 32 -22.37 -9.93 -2.41
CA SER A 32 -21.99 -8.61 -1.89
C SER A 32 -21.51 -8.67 -0.44
N SER A 33 -22.24 -9.40 0.42
CA SER A 33 -21.90 -9.58 1.83
C SER A 33 -20.61 -10.39 2.00
N LEU A 34 -20.49 -11.53 1.31
CA LEU A 34 -19.31 -12.40 1.38
C LEU A 34 -18.03 -11.67 0.95
N ILE A 35 -18.07 -11.04 -0.23
CA ILE A 35 -16.92 -10.32 -0.83
C ILE A 35 -16.51 -9.10 0.01
N SER A 36 -17.44 -8.51 0.76
CA SER A 36 -17.15 -7.35 1.63
C SER A 36 -16.52 -7.72 2.97
N THR A 37 -16.41 -9.00 3.31
CA THR A 37 -15.85 -9.41 4.60
C THR A 37 -14.33 -9.28 4.62
N PRO A 38 -13.72 -8.82 5.73
CA PRO A 38 -12.25 -8.78 5.87
C PRO A 38 -11.61 -10.17 5.71
N GLN A 39 -12.28 -11.22 6.18
CA GLN A 39 -11.80 -12.59 6.05
C GLN A 39 -11.68 -13.02 4.59
N PHE A 40 -12.71 -12.73 3.77
CA PHE A 40 -12.66 -13.02 2.34
C PHE A 40 -11.50 -12.26 1.67
N ALA A 41 -11.33 -10.97 1.97
CA ALA A 41 -10.23 -10.17 1.41
C ALA A 41 -8.86 -10.75 1.78
N LYS A 42 -8.67 -11.15 3.05
CA LYS A 42 -7.43 -11.77 3.52
C LYS A 42 -7.16 -13.12 2.83
N THR A 43 -8.15 -14.01 2.81
CA THR A 43 -8.02 -15.31 2.15
C THR A 43 -7.79 -15.16 0.64
N HIS A 44 -8.41 -14.16 0.00
CA HIS A 44 -8.18 -13.84 -1.41
C HIS A 44 -6.75 -13.37 -1.65
N LEU A 45 -6.23 -12.46 -0.82
CA LEU A 45 -4.84 -11.99 -0.89
C LEU A 45 -3.83 -13.13 -0.69
N GLU A 46 -4.08 -14.04 0.25
CA GLU A 46 -3.22 -15.20 0.54
C GLU A 46 -3.30 -16.27 -0.57
N SER A 47 -4.46 -16.41 -1.21
CA SER A 47 -4.70 -17.42 -2.25
C SER A 47 -4.39 -16.93 -3.67
N ALA A 48 -4.27 -15.61 -3.86
CA ALA A 48 -3.99 -15.03 -5.15
C ALA A 48 -2.60 -15.46 -5.64
N ALA A 49 -2.56 -16.04 -6.84
CA ALA A 49 -1.29 -16.27 -7.51
C ALA A 49 -0.56 -14.92 -7.69
N PRO A 50 0.77 -14.86 -7.50
CA PRO A 50 1.52 -13.64 -7.76
C PRO A 50 1.36 -13.28 -9.24
N SER A 51 0.56 -12.25 -9.52
CA SER A 51 0.48 -11.60 -10.82
C SER A 51 1.20 -10.26 -10.68
N PRO A 52 2.55 -10.24 -10.80
CA PRO A 52 3.31 -9.03 -10.66
C PRO A 52 2.87 -8.03 -11.73
N ARG A 53 2.62 -6.80 -11.30
CA ARG A 53 2.25 -5.69 -12.17
C ARG A 53 3.28 -4.58 -12.02
N ILE A 54 3.60 -3.93 -13.13
CA ILE A 54 4.36 -2.68 -13.13
C ILE A 54 3.36 -1.54 -13.10
N LEU A 55 3.58 -0.59 -12.20
CA LEU A 55 2.80 0.63 -12.06
C LEU A 55 3.61 1.80 -12.62
N PHE A 56 3.02 2.53 -13.56
CA PHE A 56 3.54 3.78 -14.10
C PHE A 56 2.75 4.94 -13.49
N LEU A 57 3.45 5.85 -12.82
CA LEU A 57 2.87 7.09 -12.28
C LEU A 57 2.77 8.17 -13.37
N THR A 58 2.07 7.84 -14.46
CA THR A 58 1.66 8.79 -15.49
C THR A 58 0.43 9.58 -15.04
N ASN A 59 0.02 10.58 -15.82
CA ASN A 59 -1.27 11.26 -15.63
C ASN A 59 -2.19 10.97 -16.83
N PRO A 60 -3.18 10.05 -16.71
CA PRO A 60 -3.54 9.25 -15.53
C PRO A 60 -2.59 8.07 -15.26
N PRO A 61 -2.53 7.50 -14.04
CA PRO A 61 -1.66 6.36 -13.74
C PRO A 61 -2.02 5.13 -14.57
N GLN A 62 -1.02 4.30 -14.90
CA GLN A 62 -1.18 3.13 -15.75
C GLN A 62 -0.51 1.90 -15.15
N SER A 63 -0.98 0.71 -15.49
CA SER A 63 -0.31 -0.54 -15.10
C SER A 63 -0.28 -1.58 -16.21
N VAL A 64 0.71 -2.47 -16.16
CA VAL A 64 0.84 -3.61 -17.07
C VAL A 64 1.13 -4.88 -16.27
N ASN A 65 0.62 -6.02 -16.72
CA ASN A 65 0.98 -7.32 -16.15
C ASN A 65 2.40 -7.68 -16.62
N CYS A 66 3.29 -8.10 -15.73
CA CYS A 66 4.62 -8.53 -16.15
C CYS A 66 4.56 -9.76 -17.06
N GLU A 67 3.51 -10.57 -16.98
CA GLU A 67 3.33 -11.73 -17.88
C GLU A 67 3.11 -11.30 -19.33
N SER A 68 2.46 -10.15 -19.58
CA SER A 68 2.31 -9.61 -20.93
C SER A 68 3.60 -8.97 -21.48
N LEU A 69 4.68 -8.94 -20.68
CA LEU A 69 6.01 -8.53 -21.14
C LEU A 69 6.87 -9.72 -21.57
N ARG A 70 6.37 -10.95 -21.44
CA ARG A 70 7.12 -12.17 -21.73
C ARG A 70 6.95 -12.66 -23.18
N ASP A 71 6.21 -11.94 -24.02
CA ASP A 71 6.01 -12.36 -25.41
C ASP A 71 7.30 -12.20 -26.23
N ASP A 72 7.65 -13.31 -26.88
CA ASP A 72 8.72 -13.52 -27.85
C ASP A 72 8.72 -12.44 -28.95
N ASP A 73 9.89 -12.27 -29.57
CA ASP A 73 10.32 -11.33 -30.64
C ASP A 73 9.38 -11.09 -31.86
N HIS A 74 8.15 -11.59 -31.84
CA HIS A 74 7.16 -11.48 -32.92
C HIS A 74 6.04 -10.45 -32.68
N ALA A 75 5.95 -9.86 -31.48
CA ALA A 75 4.89 -8.89 -31.13
C ALA A 75 5.28 -7.41 -31.29
N ALA A 76 6.31 -7.08 -32.07
CA ALA A 76 6.85 -5.71 -32.17
C ALA A 76 5.91 -4.67 -32.82
N HIS A 77 4.64 -4.99 -33.09
CA HIS A 77 3.69 -4.10 -33.78
C HIS A 77 2.41 -3.80 -32.98
N GLU A 78 2.13 -4.50 -31.88
CA GLU A 78 1.04 -4.14 -30.97
C GLU A 78 1.65 -3.60 -29.67
N GLY A 79 1.35 -2.34 -29.35
CA GLY A 79 1.89 -1.69 -28.15
C GLY A 79 1.53 -2.42 -26.86
N LEU A 80 2.23 -2.10 -25.77
CA LEU A 80 1.99 -2.72 -24.46
C LEU A 80 0.51 -2.58 -24.03
N PRO A 81 -0.13 -3.65 -23.51
CA PRO A 81 -1.52 -3.61 -23.08
C PRO A 81 -1.66 -2.87 -21.74
N LEU A 82 -1.57 -1.54 -21.79
CA LEU A 82 -1.62 -0.67 -20.63
C LEU A 82 -3.05 -0.55 -20.09
N THR A 83 -3.22 -0.82 -18.81
CA THR A 83 -4.46 -0.58 -18.07
C THR A 83 -4.41 0.80 -17.43
N GLN A 84 -5.25 1.73 -17.88
CA GLN A 84 -5.45 3.01 -17.19
C GLN A 84 -6.12 2.79 -15.82
N LEU A 85 -5.65 3.54 -14.82
CA LEU A 85 -6.13 3.49 -13.45
C LEU A 85 -6.77 4.81 -13.06
N GLN A 86 -7.69 4.77 -12.10
CA GLN A 86 -8.26 5.98 -11.52
C GLN A 86 -7.20 6.66 -10.65
N SER A 87 -7.00 7.96 -10.87
CA SER A 87 -6.03 8.72 -10.09
C SER A 87 -6.45 8.74 -8.61
N PRO A 88 -5.53 8.50 -7.66
CA PRO A 88 -5.84 8.54 -6.23
C PRO A 88 -6.27 9.93 -5.77
N ILE A 89 -5.68 10.98 -6.33
CA ILE A 89 -6.02 12.38 -6.08
C ILE A 89 -5.78 13.20 -7.35
N GLU A 90 -6.43 14.36 -7.47
CA GLU A 90 -5.98 15.41 -8.37
C GLU A 90 -4.69 15.98 -7.78
N ALA A 91 -3.55 15.63 -8.37
CA ALA A 91 -2.27 16.17 -7.93
C ALA A 91 -2.29 17.69 -8.18
N PRO A 92 -1.84 18.52 -7.21
CA PRO A 92 -1.64 19.93 -7.46
C PRO A 92 -0.74 20.14 -8.68
N ASP A 93 -1.02 21.16 -9.48
CA ASP A 93 -0.26 21.43 -10.70
C ASP A 93 1.25 21.51 -10.43
N GLY A 94 2.03 20.77 -11.22
CA GLY A 94 3.49 20.71 -11.10
C GLY A 94 4.04 19.80 -10.00
N CYS A 95 3.19 19.12 -9.22
CA CYS A 95 3.64 18.14 -8.22
C CYS A 95 3.79 16.74 -8.84
N SER A 96 4.97 16.13 -8.70
CA SER A 96 5.16 14.71 -8.99
C SER A 96 4.81 13.86 -7.76
N ALA A 97 4.29 12.66 -8.03
CA ALA A 97 4.09 11.63 -7.02
C ALA A 97 5.28 10.66 -7.04
N HIS A 98 5.66 10.14 -5.87
CA HIS A 98 6.57 9.00 -5.79
C HIS A 98 5.96 7.88 -4.94
N ILE A 99 6.31 6.64 -5.30
CA ILE A 99 5.91 5.46 -4.54
C ILE A 99 6.86 5.30 -3.37
N VAL A 100 6.30 5.34 -2.16
CA VAL A 100 7.06 5.12 -0.93
C VAL A 100 7.05 3.65 -0.53
N GLY A 101 5.95 2.95 -0.81
CA GLY A 101 5.82 1.55 -0.45
C GLY A 101 4.60 0.87 -1.04
N TYR A 102 4.62 -0.45 -0.99
CA TYR A 102 3.54 -1.31 -1.44
C TYR A 102 3.32 -2.43 -0.41
N CYS A 103 2.07 -2.73 -0.09
CA CYS A 103 1.71 -3.83 0.79
C CYS A 103 0.30 -4.34 0.48
N ASN A 104 0.15 -5.63 0.17
CA ASN A 104 -1.14 -6.30 -0.02
C ASN A 104 -2.11 -5.58 -1.00
N GLY A 105 -1.59 -5.05 -2.10
CA GLY A 105 -2.39 -4.30 -3.07
C GLY A 105 -2.55 -2.81 -2.77
N LEU A 106 -2.15 -2.34 -1.59
CA LEU A 106 -2.10 -0.92 -1.24
C LEU A 106 -0.76 -0.30 -1.67
N VAL A 107 -0.82 0.92 -2.18
CA VAL A 107 0.32 1.73 -2.59
C VAL A 107 0.33 2.98 -1.73
N CYS A 108 1.47 3.28 -1.10
CA CYS A 108 1.70 4.55 -0.43
C CYS A 108 2.37 5.50 -1.42
N LEU A 109 1.71 6.62 -1.71
CA LEU A 109 2.20 7.70 -2.55
C LEU A 109 2.51 8.90 -1.68
N GLU A 110 3.48 9.68 -2.13
CA GLU A 110 3.84 10.93 -1.49
C GLU A 110 4.05 12.01 -2.56
N TYR A 111 3.61 13.24 -2.25
CA TYR A 111 3.60 14.40 -3.14
C TYR A 111 4.14 15.63 -2.40
N ASP A 112 4.55 16.65 -3.17
CA ASP A 112 4.95 17.98 -2.67
C ASP A 112 6.02 17.89 -1.56
N ASP A 113 7.20 17.35 -1.87
CA ASP A 113 8.33 17.23 -0.95
C ASP A 113 7.95 16.67 0.44
N HIS A 114 7.28 15.51 0.45
CA HIS A 114 6.88 14.79 1.68
C HIS A 114 5.73 15.42 2.47
N ARG A 115 5.01 16.41 1.92
CA ARG A 115 3.92 17.10 2.64
C ARG A 115 2.59 16.37 2.56
N ILE A 116 2.32 15.69 1.45
CA ILE A 116 1.06 15.00 1.21
C ILE A 116 1.36 13.52 1.06
N VAL A 117 0.75 12.71 1.92
CA VAL A 117 0.89 11.25 1.90
C VAL A 117 -0.49 10.65 1.63
N VAL A 118 -0.57 9.78 0.62
CA VAL A 118 -1.81 9.15 0.19
C VAL A 118 -1.64 7.64 0.19
N LEU A 119 -2.53 6.94 0.88
CA LEU A 119 -2.67 5.49 0.74
C LEU A 119 -3.72 5.21 -0.33
N TRP A 120 -3.34 4.46 -1.36
CA TRP A 120 -4.16 4.21 -2.55
C TRP A 120 -4.33 2.72 -2.80
N ASN A 121 -5.53 2.32 -3.19
CA ASN A 121 -5.83 0.99 -3.73
C ASN A 121 -6.08 1.10 -5.25
N PRO A 122 -5.09 0.74 -6.09
CA PRO A 122 -5.23 0.81 -7.55
C PRO A 122 -6.32 -0.09 -8.12
N ALA A 123 -6.71 -1.15 -7.41
CA ALA A 123 -7.70 -2.10 -7.88
C ALA A 123 -9.14 -1.57 -7.71
N THR A 124 -9.37 -0.75 -6.67
CA THR A 124 -10.68 -0.17 -6.36
C THR A 124 -10.80 1.31 -6.73
N GLY A 125 -9.68 2.01 -6.89
CA GLY A 125 -9.64 3.46 -7.05
C GLY A 125 -9.76 4.22 -5.73
N GLU A 126 -10.00 3.53 -4.61
CA GLU A 126 -10.14 4.17 -3.30
C GLU A 126 -8.80 4.72 -2.82
N SER A 127 -8.84 5.92 -2.24
CA SER A 127 -7.66 6.58 -1.68
C SER A 127 -7.98 7.21 -0.34
N ARG A 128 -6.95 7.40 0.48
CA ARG A 128 -7.03 8.04 1.79
C ARG A 128 -5.80 8.92 2.02
N ASN A 129 -6.05 10.20 2.29
CA ASN A 129 -5.02 11.11 2.79
C ASN A 129 -4.62 10.72 4.21
N ILE A 130 -3.31 10.62 4.44
CA ILE A 130 -2.74 10.37 5.75
C ILE A 130 -2.45 11.73 6.39
N PRO A 131 -2.96 12.01 7.61
CA PRO A 131 -2.72 13.28 8.25
C PRO A 131 -1.22 13.47 8.52
N ASN A 132 -0.71 14.68 8.37
CA ASN A 132 0.69 14.95 8.71
C ASN A 132 0.89 14.86 10.24
N ALA A 133 1.95 14.17 10.68
CA ALA A 133 2.32 14.10 12.08
C ALA A 133 2.89 15.45 12.54
N SER A 134 2.02 16.30 13.11
CA SER A 134 2.30 17.58 13.78
C SER A 134 3.44 18.42 13.17
N TYR A 135 3.05 19.40 12.34
CA TYR A 135 3.63 20.69 11.91
C TYR A 135 5.12 21.08 12.02
N ARG A 136 6.03 20.37 12.70
CA ARG A 136 7.35 20.92 13.03
C ARG A 136 8.53 20.40 12.21
N ASP A 137 8.34 19.45 11.30
CA ASP A 137 9.50 18.88 10.61
C ASP A 137 9.22 18.58 9.13
N HIS A 138 9.51 19.57 8.28
CA HIS A 138 9.42 19.47 6.82
C HIS A 138 10.48 18.53 6.22
N ARG A 139 11.35 17.92 7.04
CA ARG A 139 12.40 16.99 6.61
C ARG A 139 12.05 15.52 6.88
N ALA A 140 10.84 15.27 7.37
CA ALA A 140 10.39 13.93 7.65
C ALA A 140 9.91 13.22 6.38
N THR A 141 10.36 11.99 6.20
CA THR A 141 9.99 11.14 5.06
C THR A 141 9.18 9.95 5.56
N ILE A 142 8.10 9.61 4.84
CA ILE A 142 7.58 8.25 4.99
C ILE A 142 8.65 7.32 4.42
N CYS A 143 9.06 6.37 5.23
CA CYS A 143 10.07 5.41 4.84
C CYS A 143 9.47 4.03 4.56
N GLY A 144 8.22 3.77 4.97
CA GLY A 144 7.60 2.47 4.73
C GLY A 144 6.11 2.34 4.94
N LEU A 145 5.54 1.34 4.26
CA LEU A 145 4.21 0.78 4.46
C LEU A 145 4.35 -0.70 4.79
N GLY A 146 3.64 -1.18 5.81
CA GLY A 146 3.56 -2.61 6.12
C GLY A 146 2.25 -3.00 6.77
N TYR A 147 1.95 -4.29 6.76
CA TYR A 147 0.84 -4.89 7.47
C TYR A 147 1.40 -5.57 8.73
N ASP A 148 0.79 -5.28 9.88
CA ASP A 148 1.09 -5.92 11.15
C ASP A 148 0.01 -6.98 11.45
N PRO A 149 0.32 -8.29 11.30
CA PRO A 149 -0.64 -9.36 11.54
C PRO A 149 -1.09 -9.45 13.00
N SER A 150 -0.28 -8.96 13.96
CA SER A 150 -0.61 -9.03 15.39
C SER A 150 -1.75 -8.08 15.77
N THR A 151 -1.83 -6.94 15.10
CA THR A 151 -2.91 -5.95 15.27
C THR A 151 -3.90 -5.95 14.12
N ASP A 152 -3.68 -6.78 13.11
CA ASP A 152 -4.42 -6.82 11.84
C ASP A 152 -4.54 -5.41 11.23
N ASP A 153 -3.44 -4.64 11.21
CA ASP A 153 -3.49 -3.23 10.82
C ASP A 153 -2.39 -2.87 9.84
N TYR A 154 -2.70 -1.96 8.91
CA TYR A 154 -1.68 -1.35 8.06
C TYR A 154 -1.04 -0.19 8.80
N LYS A 155 0.28 -0.11 8.70
CA LYS A 155 1.08 0.86 9.42
C LYS A 155 2.06 1.54 8.49
N LEU A 156 2.23 2.85 8.69
CA LEU A 156 3.24 3.65 7.99
C LEU A 156 4.33 4.02 8.97
N LEU A 157 5.58 3.86 8.56
CA LEU A 157 6.73 4.32 9.32
C LEU A 157 7.22 5.64 8.73
N ARG A 158 7.30 6.65 9.59
CA ARG A 158 7.86 7.96 9.28
C ARG A 158 9.18 8.12 9.99
N HIS A 159 10.19 8.59 9.26
CA HIS A 159 11.51 8.91 9.80
C HIS A 159 11.71 10.43 9.73
N CYS A 160 12.09 11.03 10.86
CA CYS A 160 12.46 12.44 10.94
C CYS A 160 13.92 12.54 11.42
N ARG A 161 14.76 13.23 10.66
CA ARG A 161 16.13 13.56 11.09
C ARG A 161 16.11 14.91 11.79
N VAL A 162 16.34 14.90 13.10
CA VAL A 162 16.46 16.13 13.87
C VAL A 162 17.90 16.62 13.75
N THR A 163 18.04 17.89 13.38
CA THR A 163 19.33 18.56 13.25
C THR A 163 19.45 19.69 14.25
N ASP A 164 20.67 19.97 14.69
CA ASP A 164 20.97 21.15 15.50
C ASP A 164 20.82 22.46 14.70
N ALA A 165 21.10 23.60 15.35
CA ALA A 165 21.00 24.92 14.73
C ALA A 165 21.96 25.12 13.53
N TYR A 166 22.98 24.27 13.39
CA TYR A 166 23.96 24.31 12.31
C TYR A 166 23.65 23.30 11.20
N GLY A 167 22.58 22.51 11.36
CA GLY A 167 22.18 21.48 10.41
C GLY A 167 22.90 20.15 10.57
N PHE A 168 23.68 19.95 11.65
CA PHE A 168 24.30 18.66 11.93
C PHE A 168 23.27 17.68 12.51
N PRO A 169 23.29 16.40 12.13
CA PRO A 169 22.39 15.39 12.70
C PRO A 169 22.57 15.27 14.21
N GLU A 170 21.50 15.47 14.97
CA GLU A 170 21.50 15.37 16.42
C GLU A 170 20.95 14.01 16.86
N TYR A 171 19.73 13.67 16.43
CA TYR A 171 19.09 12.38 16.69
C TYR A 171 18.02 12.05 15.64
N ASN A 172 17.58 10.79 15.63
CA ASN A 172 16.51 10.31 14.76
C ASN A 172 15.21 10.13 15.55
N VAL A 173 14.09 10.51 14.94
CA VAL A 173 12.75 10.27 15.47
C VAL A 173 11.99 9.38 14.50
N PHE A 174 11.31 8.37 15.03
CA PHE A 174 10.43 7.51 14.26
C PHE A 174 9.01 7.62 14.79
N ASP A 175 8.06 7.82 13.89
CA ASP A 175 6.64 7.79 14.20
C ASP A 175 5.98 6.66 13.39
N VAL A 176 5.01 5.97 14.00
CA VAL A 176 4.21 4.95 13.34
C VAL A 176 2.77 5.41 13.27
N PHE A 177 2.22 5.48 12.06
CA PHE A 177 0.79 5.65 11.83
C PHE A 177 0.10 4.30 11.86
N ALA A 178 -1.04 4.20 12.53
CA ALA A 178 -1.90 3.02 12.52
C ALA A 178 -3.20 3.33 11.77
N LEU A 179 -3.46 2.63 10.67
CA LEU A 179 -4.56 2.96 9.74
C LEU A 179 -5.94 2.83 10.40
N LYS A 180 -6.15 1.80 11.23
CA LYS A 180 -7.39 1.58 11.97
C LYS A 180 -7.70 2.72 12.93
N THR A 181 -6.70 3.21 13.66
CA THR A 181 -6.89 4.30 14.64
C THR A 181 -6.84 5.69 14.00
N GLY A 182 -6.24 5.81 12.80
CA GLY A 182 -6.03 7.09 12.15
C GLY A 182 -5.05 8.01 12.89
N SER A 183 -4.15 7.45 13.70
CA SER A 183 -3.29 8.22 14.59
C SER A 183 -1.80 7.85 14.46
N TRP A 184 -0.95 8.84 14.73
CA TRP A 184 0.49 8.70 14.83
C TRP A 184 0.89 8.47 16.28
N ARG A 185 1.86 7.58 16.50
CA ARG A 185 2.55 7.42 17.78
C ARG A 185 4.05 7.47 17.58
N ARG A 186 4.75 8.11 18.51
CA ARG A 186 6.21 8.11 18.53
C ARG A 186 6.74 6.76 19.00
N VAL A 187 7.78 6.28 18.34
CA VAL A 187 8.54 5.11 18.77
C VAL A 187 9.80 5.60 19.45
N HIS A 188 9.95 5.28 20.74
CA HIS A 188 11.14 5.63 21.50
C HIS A 188 12.22 4.58 21.29
N ASP A 189 13.43 5.07 20.98
CA ASP A 189 14.61 4.29 20.61
C ASP A 189 14.96 3.26 21.69
N LYS A 190 14.71 1.98 21.40
CA LYS A 190 15.23 0.82 22.14
C LYS A 190 15.81 -0.25 21.22
N HIS A 191 15.91 0.03 19.92
CA HIS A 191 16.34 -0.95 18.92
C HIS A 191 17.45 -0.35 18.06
N ASP A 192 18.68 -0.86 18.25
CA ASP A 192 19.81 -0.60 17.35
C ASP A 192 19.49 -0.95 15.88
N ASP A 193 18.45 -1.76 15.63
CA ASP A 193 17.94 -2.12 14.31
C ASP A 193 17.36 -0.93 13.52
N LEU A 194 16.88 0.13 14.19
CA LEU A 194 16.31 1.31 13.52
C LEU A 194 17.38 2.33 13.11
N LYS A 195 18.61 2.23 13.65
CA LYS A 195 19.73 3.13 13.31
C LYS A 195 20.24 2.95 11.88
N TYR A 196 19.91 1.81 11.25
CA TYR A 196 20.33 1.45 9.89
C TYR A 196 19.17 1.13 8.95
N CYS A 197 17.98 1.74 9.12
CA CYS A 197 16.92 1.65 8.10
C CYS A 197 17.38 2.32 6.78
N ARG A 198 18.16 1.58 5.98
CA ARG A 198 18.33 1.83 4.55
C ARG A 198 17.03 1.37 3.88
N GLU A 199 16.74 1.94 2.72
CA GLU A 199 15.53 1.68 1.90
C GLU A 199 15.16 0.20 1.71
N ARG A 200 16.11 -0.73 1.89
CA ARG A 200 15.90 -2.19 1.76
C ARG A 200 15.46 -2.92 3.03
N GLU A 201 15.46 -2.28 4.20
CA GLU A 201 15.10 -2.89 5.50
C GLU A 201 13.81 -2.34 6.10
N VAL A 202 13.13 -1.48 5.36
CA VAL A 202 11.89 -0.80 5.73
C VAL A 202 10.82 -1.74 6.29
N CYS A 203 10.59 -2.91 5.66
CA CYS A 203 9.62 -3.88 6.17
C CYS A 203 10.02 -4.44 7.54
N ARG A 204 11.32 -4.69 7.78
CA ARG A 204 11.82 -5.09 9.09
C ARG A 204 11.69 -3.96 10.10
N CYS A 205 11.98 -2.72 9.71
CA CYS A 205 11.81 -1.55 10.56
C CYS A 205 10.34 -1.31 10.95
N VAL A 206 9.40 -1.50 10.03
CA VAL A 206 7.95 -1.40 10.32
C VAL A 206 7.54 -2.48 11.32
N VAL A 207 7.94 -3.74 11.12
CA VAL A 207 7.61 -4.86 12.03
C VAL A 207 8.27 -4.70 13.39
N ALA A 208 9.55 -4.29 13.44
CA ALA A 208 10.29 -4.05 14.67
C ALA A 208 9.70 -2.86 15.46
N ALA A 209 9.34 -1.77 14.77
CA ALA A 209 8.71 -0.60 15.38
C ALA A 209 7.31 -0.89 15.94
N THR A 210 6.69 -1.99 15.53
CA THR A 210 5.35 -2.41 15.97
C THR A 210 5.37 -3.51 17.02
N GLY A 211 6.54 -3.99 17.41
CA GLY A 211 6.69 -5.00 18.47
C GLY A 211 6.32 -6.42 18.03
N GLY A 212 6.23 -6.68 16.72
CA GLY A 212 6.12 -8.03 16.20
C GLY A 212 7.46 -8.75 16.37
N ARG A 213 7.49 -9.81 17.16
CA ARG A 213 8.60 -10.77 17.19
C ARG A 213 8.58 -11.65 15.95
#